data_AF-A0A318CPL8-F1
#
_entry.id   AF-A0A318CPL8-F1
#
_cell.length_a   1.000
_cell.length_b   1.000
_cell.length_c   1.000
_cell.angle_alpha   90.00
_cell.angle_beta   90.00
_cell.angle_gamma   90.00
#
_symmetry.space_group_name_H-M   'P 1'
#
loop_
_entity.id
_entity.type
_entity.pdbx_description
1 polymer ?
#
loop_
_entity_poly.entity_id
_entity_poly.type
_entity_poly.pdbx_seq_one_letter_code
_entity_poly.pdbx_strand_id
1 'polypeptide(L)'
;MDREKGRLSRCAFLREDKTCMIYDIRPFSCRRLYSVKRCDGGSPTIHRQALNVAGRTVEKIQQLDFKGYSGHISYILYLLDRKEFRKAYLRGRTRPQKIADFGRSHGILINRCVPR
;
A
#
# COMPACT_ATOMS: atom_id res chain seq x y z
N MET A 1 -3.58 -16.28 5.64
CA MET A 1 -4.19 -15.93 4.33
C MET A 1 -3.19 -16.20 3.20
N ASP A 2 -3.61 -16.45 1.95
CA ASP A 2 -2.70 -16.82 0.83
C ASP A 2 -1.49 -15.90 0.64
N ARG A 3 -1.64 -14.59 0.94
CA ARG A 3 -0.55 -13.63 0.89
C ARG A 3 0.54 -13.86 1.94
N GLU A 4 0.17 -14.27 3.15
CA GLU A 4 1.14 -14.63 4.20
C GLU A 4 1.93 -15.90 3.81
N LYS A 5 1.38 -16.69 2.88
CA LYS A 5 2.06 -17.84 2.26
C LYS A 5 2.82 -17.46 0.98
N GLY A 6 2.98 -16.17 0.68
CA GLY A 6 3.66 -15.67 -0.53
C GLY A 6 2.91 -15.90 -1.84
N ARG A 7 1.65 -16.35 -1.79
CA ARG A 7 0.84 -16.63 -2.98
C ARG A 7 0.12 -15.36 -3.46
N LEU A 8 -0.10 -15.27 -4.77
CA LEU A 8 -0.95 -14.23 -5.34
C LEU A 8 -2.37 -14.39 -4.78
N SER A 9 -2.85 -13.39 -4.05
CA SER A 9 -4.21 -13.36 -3.54
C SER A 9 -5.04 -12.35 -4.32
N ARG A 10 -6.31 -12.68 -4.56
CA ARG A 10 -7.28 -11.71 -5.08
C ARG A 10 -7.31 -10.50 -4.14
N CYS A 11 -7.40 -9.29 -4.71
CA CYS A 11 -7.56 -8.08 -3.93
C CYS A 11 -8.87 -8.16 -3.14
N ALA A 12 -8.82 -7.94 -1.82
CA ALA A 12 -10.00 -7.97 -0.94
C ALA A 12 -11.04 -6.89 -1.28
N PHE A 13 -10.65 -5.84 -2.02
CA PHE A 13 -11.54 -4.78 -2.48
C PHE A 13 -12.09 -5.00 -3.89
N LEU A 14 -11.77 -6.13 -4.54
CA LEU A 14 -12.25 -6.44 -5.89
C LEU A 14 -13.62 -7.11 -5.83
N ARG A 15 -14.66 -6.43 -6.32
CA ARG A 15 -16.01 -6.95 -6.45
C ARG A 15 -16.10 -8.00 -7.57
N GLU A 16 -17.23 -8.69 -7.65
CA GLU A 16 -17.51 -9.71 -8.69
C GLU A 16 -17.54 -9.10 -10.10
N ASP A 17 -18.07 -7.90 -10.23
CA ASP A 17 -18.10 -7.10 -11.46
C ASP A 17 -16.72 -6.52 -11.88
N LYS A 18 -15.65 -6.94 -11.20
CA LYS A 18 -14.25 -6.48 -11.40
C LYS A 18 -14.03 -5.00 -11.07
N THR A 19 -14.97 -4.34 -10.38
CA THR A 19 -14.76 -2.97 -9.87
C THR A 19 -14.11 -2.97 -8.49
N CYS A 20 -13.49 -1.85 -8.12
CA CYS A 20 -12.89 -1.70 -6.80
C CYS A 20 -13.89 -1.05 -5.83
N MET A 21 -14.21 -1.72 -4.73
CA MET A 21 -15.14 -1.24 -3.71
C MET A 21 -14.75 0.10 -3.08
N ILE A 22 -13.44 0.38 -2.99
CA ILE A 22 -12.91 1.61 -2.39
C ILE A 22 -12.47 2.62 -3.44
N TYR A 23 -13.07 2.60 -4.65
CA TYR A 23 -12.57 3.30 -5.84
C TYR A 23 -12.16 4.75 -5.55
N ASP A 24 -13.03 5.50 -4.86
CA ASP A 24 -12.92 6.93 -4.57
C ASP A 24 -11.82 7.27 -3.57
N ILE A 25 -11.46 6.33 -2.71
CA ILE A 25 -10.43 6.47 -1.67
C ILE A 25 -9.22 5.54 -1.90
N ARG A 26 -9.08 4.99 -3.12
CA ARG A 26 -7.95 4.11 -3.43
C ARG A 26 -6.61 4.82 -3.16
N PRO A 27 -5.66 4.17 -2.48
CA PRO A 27 -4.32 4.71 -2.32
C PRO A 27 -3.67 4.97 -3.68
N PHE A 28 -2.78 5.96 -3.75
CA PHE A 28 -2.06 6.29 -4.97
C PHE A 28 -1.34 5.07 -5.58
N SER A 29 -0.74 4.22 -4.73
CA SER A 29 -0.10 2.97 -5.14
C SER A 29 -1.04 2.00 -5.87
N CYS A 30 -2.35 2.02 -5.57
CA CYS A 30 -3.35 1.25 -6.31
C CYS A 30 -3.84 2.00 -7.56
N ARG A 31 -3.99 3.34 -7.50
CA ARG A 31 -4.45 4.16 -8.64
C ARG A 31 -3.49 4.15 -9.81
N ARG A 32 -2.18 4.09 -9.55
CA ARG A 32 -1.15 3.99 -10.61
C ARG A 32 -1.20 2.68 -11.40
N LEU A 33 -1.93 1.67 -10.92
CA LEU A 33 -2.09 0.39 -11.59
C LEU A 33 -3.33 0.45 -12.49
N TYR A 34 -3.15 0.96 -13.70
CA TYR A 34 -4.13 0.93 -14.77
C TYR A 34 -3.64 0.02 -15.90
N SER A 35 -4.54 -0.39 -16.80
CA SER A 35 -4.14 -1.17 -17.97
C SER A 35 -4.49 -0.44 -19.25
N VAL A 36 -3.54 -0.36 -20.19
CA VAL A 36 -3.75 0.24 -21.52
C VAL A 36 -4.56 -0.69 -22.45
N LYS A 37 -4.77 -1.93 -22.03
CA LYS A 37 -5.65 -2.92 -22.69
C LYS A 37 -6.50 -3.63 -21.66
N ARG A 38 -7.57 -4.30 -22.09
CA ARG A 38 -8.38 -5.13 -21.19
C ARG A 38 -7.52 -6.23 -20.54
N CYS A 39 -7.78 -6.49 -19.26
CA CYS A 39 -7.08 -7.53 -18.52
C CYS A 39 -7.85 -8.85 -18.66
N ASP A 40 -7.31 -9.79 -19.43
CA ASP A 40 -7.91 -11.12 -19.64
C ASP A 40 -7.42 -12.10 -18.55
N GLY A 41 -7.64 -11.76 -17.28
CA GLY A 41 -7.18 -12.54 -16.13
C GLY A 41 -5.69 -12.37 -15.77
N GLY A 42 -4.92 -11.67 -16.62
CA GLY A 42 -3.52 -11.32 -16.37
C GLY A 42 -3.32 -10.01 -15.61
N SER A 43 -2.04 -9.72 -15.32
CA SER A 43 -1.59 -8.45 -14.75
C SER A 43 -1.91 -7.26 -15.66
N PRO A 44 -2.13 -6.05 -15.09
CA PRO A 44 -2.35 -4.85 -15.89
C PRO A 44 -1.15 -4.53 -16.77
N THR A 45 -1.41 -4.10 -18.01
CA THR A 45 -0.37 -3.61 -18.92
C THR A 45 -0.21 -2.10 -18.73
N ILE A 46 0.88 -1.67 -18.10
CA ILE A 46 1.09 -0.27 -17.74
C ILE A 46 2.08 0.38 -18.72
N HIS A 47 1.82 1.61 -19.14
CA HIS A 47 2.78 2.39 -19.93
C HIS A 47 4.06 2.69 -19.11
N ARG A 48 5.24 2.35 -19.63
CA ARG A 48 6.51 2.42 -18.88
C ARG A 48 6.83 3.82 -18.34
N GLN A 49 6.61 4.87 -19.12
CA GLN A 49 6.86 6.24 -18.67
C GLN A 49 5.93 6.64 -17.52
N ALA A 50 4.65 6.22 -17.57
CA ALA A 50 3.71 6.48 -16.50
C ALA A 50 4.10 5.72 -15.23
N LEU A 51 4.59 4.48 -15.36
CA LEU A 51 5.11 3.71 -14.23
C LEU A 51 6.29 4.42 -13.55
N ASN A 52 7.21 5.01 -14.34
CA ASN A 52 8.36 5.76 -13.82
C ASN A 52 7.93 7.06 -13.13
N VAL A 53 6.99 7.81 -13.72
CA VAL A 53 6.41 9.01 -13.08
C VAL A 53 5.71 8.65 -11.77
N ALA A 54 4.96 7.54 -11.76
CA ALA A 54 4.30 7.06 -10.56
C ALA A 54 5.30 6.62 -9.47
N GLY A 55 6.43 6.00 -9.84
CA GLY A 55 7.53 5.68 -8.91
C GLY A 55 8.05 6.92 -8.20
N ARG A 56 8.49 7.92 -8.97
CA ARG A 56 8.96 9.21 -8.44
C ARG A 56 7.90 9.94 -7.61
N THR A 57 6.63 9.79 -7.96
CA THR A 57 5.51 10.38 -7.19
C THR A 57 5.35 9.70 -5.84
N VAL A 58 5.48 8.36 -5.77
CA VAL A 58 5.47 7.63 -4.50
C VAL A 58 6.64 8.09 -3.61
N GLU A 59 7.85 8.22 -4.15
CA GLU A 59 9.01 8.73 -3.40
C GLU A 59 8.74 10.13 -2.83
N LYS A 60 8.18 11.05 -3.62
CA LYS A 60 7.79 12.39 -3.15
C LYS A 60 6.73 12.34 -2.04
N ILE A 61 5.71 11.48 -2.18
CA ILE A 61 4.70 11.28 -1.13
C ILE A 61 5.36 10.77 0.15
N GLN A 62 6.28 9.81 0.05
CA GLN A 62 7.01 9.28 1.20
C GLN A 62 7.91 10.33 1.87
N GLN A 63 8.51 11.24 1.09
CA GLN A 63 9.28 12.36 1.63
C GLN A 63 8.40 13.37 2.37
N LEU A 64 7.22 13.71 1.82
CA LEU A 64 6.25 14.59 2.46
C LEU A 64 5.70 13.98 3.76
N ASP A 65 5.40 12.68 3.73
CA ASP A 65 4.96 11.92 4.90
C ASP A 65 6.14 11.12 5.51
N PHE A 66 7.22 11.80 5.90
CA PHE A 66 8.46 11.14 6.34
C PHE A 66 8.28 10.20 7.56
N LYS A 67 7.27 10.48 8.39
CA LYS A 67 6.88 9.70 9.57
C LYS A 67 5.87 8.58 9.23
N GLY A 68 5.33 8.58 8.02
CA GLY A 68 4.34 7.63 7.57
C GLY A 68 4.85 6.22 7.38
N TYR A 69 3.89 5.37 7.03
CA TYR A 69 4.09 3.95 6.76
C TYR A 69 3.71 3.63 5.32
N SER A 70 4.55 2.87 4.63
CA SER A 70 4.31 2.35 3.29
C SER A 70 4.21 0.83 3.35
N GLY A 71 3.29 0.24 2.58
CA GLY A 71 3.12 -1.20 2.53
C GLY A 71 1.80 -1.60 1.89
N HIS A 72 1.47 -2.88 1.97
CA HIS A 72 0.19 -3.35 1.47
C HIS A 72 -0.97 -2.81 2.33
N ILE A 73 -2.01 -2.27 1.68
CA ILE A 73 -3.14 -1.60 2.34
C ILE A 73 -3.81 -2.46 3.43
N SER A 74 -3.96 -3.78 3.23
CA SER A 74 -4.58 -4.64 4.24
C SER A 74 -3.81 -4.63 5.58
N TYR A 75 -2.49 -4.60 5.53
CA TYR A 75 -1.66 -4.57 6.73
C TYR A 75 -1.64 -3.19 7.37
N ILE A 76 -1.71 -2.12 6.58
CA ILE A 76 -1.89 -0.75 7.08
C ILE A 76 -3.25 -0.63 7.80
N LEU A 77 -4.33 -1.11 7.21
CA LEU A 77 -5.65 -1.10 7.82
C LEU A 77 -5.69 -1.94 9.10
N TYR A 78 -5.06 -3.11 9.10
CA TYR A 78 -4.90 -3.92 10.31
C TYR A 78 -4.22 -3.14 11.45
N LEU A 79 -3.14 -2.40 11.16
CA LEU A 79 -2.50 -1.55 12.16
C LEU A 79 -3.43 -0.42 12.62
N LEU A 80 -4.15 0.24 11.70
CA LEU A 80 -5.09 1.31 12.03
C LEU A 80 -6.34 0.83 12.79
N ASP A 81 -6.65 -0.46 12.75
CA ASP A 81 -7.71 -1.05 13.57
C ASP A 81 -7.27 -1.20 15.05
N ARG A 82 -5.96 -1.31 15.31
CA ARG A 82 -5.43 -1.36 16.69
C ARG A 82 -5.54 0.02 17.34
N LYS A 83 -6.43 0.15 18.34
CA LYS A 83 -6.73 1.41 19.05
C LYS A 83 -5.49 2.21 19.47
N GLU A 84 -4.50 1.55 20.08
CA GLU A 84 -3.27 2.21 20.52
C GLU A 84 -2.45 2.78 19.36
N PHE A 85 -2.31 2.00 18.28
CA PHE A 85 -1.58 2.41 17.09
C PHE A 85 -2.29 3.58 16.42
N ARG A 86 -3.61 3.47 16.20
CA ARG A 86 -4.43 4.55 15.63
C ARG A 86 -4.30 5.84 16.43
N LYS A 87 -4.38 5.78 17.77
CA LYS A 87 -4.23 6.96 18.63
C LYS A 87 -2.83 7.58 18.53
N ALA A 88 -1.79 6.77 18.39
CA ALA A 88 -0.44 7.28 18.17
C ALA A 88 -0.27 7.92 16.77
N TYR A 89 -0.75 7.24 15.73
CA TYR A 89 -0.72 7.69 14.34
C TYR A 89 -1.42 9.04 14.16
N LEU A 90 -2.65 9.18 14.67
CA LEU A 90 -3.42 10.44 14.61
C LEU A 90 -2.77 11.61 15.38
N ARG A 91 -1.87 11.32 16.32
CA ARG A 91 -1.09 12.33 17.06
C ARG A 91 0.26 12.65 16.39
N GLY A 92 0.49 12.15 15.18
CA GLY A 92 1.78 12.26 14.49
C GLY A 92 2.93 11.53 15.20
N ARG A 93 2.62 10.60 16.12
CA ARG A 93 3.61 9.83 16.87
C ARG A 93 3.95 8.56 16.13
N THR A 94 5.18 8.46 15.66
CA THR A 94 5.73 7.21 15.11
C THR A 94 6.35 6.39 16.23
N ARG A 95 5.89 5.14 16.38
CA ARG A 95 6.52 4.17 17.30
C ARG A 95 6.99 2.94 16.53
N PRO A 96 8.08 3.06 15.73
CA PRO A 96 8.66 1.96 14.95
C PRO A 96 8.81 0.67 15.76
N GLN A 97 9.27 0.79 17.01
CA GLN A 97 9.59 -0.32 17.89
C GLN A 97 8.36 -1.17 18.20
N LYS A 98 7.20 -0.54 18.38
CA LYS A 98 5.94 -1.25 18.70
C LYS A 98 5.41 -2.10 17.56
N ILE A 99 5.84 -1.84 16.32
CA ILE A 99 5.39 -2.58 15.15
C ILE A 99 6.55 -3.22 14.38
N ALA A 100 7.75 -3.27 14.94
CA ALA A 100 8.95 -3.66 14.20
C ALA A 100 8.85 -5.08 13.64
N ASP A 101 8.38 -6.02 14.45
CA ASP A 101 8.26 -7.43 14.06
C ASP A 101 7.15 -7.64 13.03
N PHE A 102 5.98 -7.03 13.28
CA PHE A 102 4.88 -7.04 12.32
C PHE A 102 5.27 -6.38 11.00
N GLY A 103 5.94 -5.23 11.06
CA GLY A 103 6.34 -4.48 9.88
C GLY A 103 7.36 -5.24 9.04
N ARG A 104 8.38 -5.83 9.66
CA ARG A 104 9.37 -6.68 8.98
C ARG A 104 8.73 -7.89 8.31
N SER A 105 7.89 -8.63 9.03
CA SER A 105 7.22 -9.83 8.52
C SER A 105 6.25 -9.56 7.36
N HIS A 106 5.70 -8.34 7.26
CA HIS A 106 4.67 -7.99 6.28
C HIS A 106 5.11 -6.94 5.26
N GLY A 107 6.40 -6.61 5.21
CA GLY A 107 6.96 -5.64 4.26
C GLY A 107 6.43 -4.22 4.44
N ILE A 108 6.11 -3.82 5.68
CA ILE A 108 5.78 -2.43 6.01
C ILE A 108 7.07 -1.67 6.26
N LEU A 109 7.24 -0.59 5.52
CA LEU A 109 8.36 0.33 5.62
C LEU A 109 7.91 1.60 6.34
N ILE A 110 8.83 2.19 7.09
CA ILE A 110 8.67 3.56 7.59
C ILE A 110 9.30 4.46 6.54
N ASN A 111 8.60 5.50 6.11
CA ASN A 111 9.00 6.28 4.93
C ASN A 111 10.42 6.87 5.06
N ARG A 112 10.84 7.29 6.26
CA ARG A 112 12.21 7.74 6.52
C ARG A 112 13.32 6.68 6.35
N CYS A 113 12.95 5.40 6.31
CA CYS A 113 13.88 4.26 6.19
C CYS A 113 13.90 3.67 4.78
N VAL A 114 13.13 4.22 3.84
CA VAL A 114 13.12 3.78 2.44
C VAL A 114 14.43 4.27 1.79
N PRO A 115 15.24 3.38 1.18
CA PRO A 115 16.42 3.77 0.42
C PRO A 115 16.04 4.75 -0.69
N ARG A 116 16.89 5.76 -0.92
CA ARG A 116 16.69 6.78 -1.95
C ARG A 116 17.46 6.43 -3.21
#